data_AF-A0A3E2NR27-F1
#
_entry.id   AF-A0A3E2NR27-F1
#
_cell.length_a   1.000
_cell.length_b   1.000
_cell.length_c   1.000
_cell.angle_alpha   90.00
_cell.angle_beta   90.00
_cell.angle_gamma   90.00
#
_symmetry.space_group_name_H-M   'P 1'
#
loop_
_entity.id
_entity.type
_entity.pdbx_description
1 polymer ?
#
loop_
_entity_poly.entity_id
_entity_poly.type
_entity_poly.pdbx_seq_one_letter_code
_entity_poly.pdbx_strand_id
1 'polypeptide(L)'
;MSRVYSVPSNHMAKAAGISSAFVIISVAFLQMEFHIPAAVMVCILIGYLYSSSDVAFFVGIEIDENAGTVTFINKTALGKQVVEVVPFDSLNFTYRRVTDYTAICMQHISEEDVLIINSEDKTLACLTPGEDGWTNELVASIASEMMNCHVKRIAGVSTE
;
A
#
# COMPACT_ATOMS: atom_id res chain seq x y z
N MET A 1 -8.74 -0.13 24.36
CA MET A 1 -9.47 -0.88 23.29
C MET A 1 -8.51 -1.18 22.14
N SER A 2 -8.61 -2.31 21.43
CA SER A 2 -7.78 -2.59 20.22
C SER A 2 -8.59 -2.40 18.94
N ARG A 3 -8.01 -1.71 17.95
CA ARG A 3 -8.60 -1.50 16.62
C ARG A 3 -7.60 -1.88 15.53
N VAL A 4 -8.06 -2.65 14.55
CA VAL A 4 -7.26 -3.14 13.43
C VAL A 4 -7.72 -2.47 12.14
N TYR A 5 -6.79 -1.80 11.48
CA TYR A 5 -6.96 -1.20 10.15
C TYR A 5 -6.17 -2.03 9.16
N SER A 6 -6.79 -2.45 8.06
CA SER A 6 -6.11 -3.29 7.06
C SER A 6 -6.63 -3.04 5.66
N VAL A 7 -5.73 -3.09 4.69
CA VAL A 7 -6.07 -2.93 3.28
C VAL A 7 -5.56 -4.13 2.45
N PRO A 8 -6.34 -4.59 1.46
CA PRO A 8 -5.85 -5.56 0.49
C PRO A 8 -4.91 -4.84 -0.50
N SER A 9 -3.72 -5.38 -0.72
CA SER A 9 -2.78 -4.72 -1.64
C SER A 9 -3.27 -4.70 -3.09
N ASN A 10 -3.08 -3.55 -3.76
CA ASN A 10 -3.45 -3.33 -5.15
C ASN A 10 -2.57 -4.07 -6.19
N HIS A 11 -1.61 -4.89 -5.77
CA HIS A 11 -0.71 -5.62 -6.66
C HIS A 11 -1.44 -6.61 -7.58
N MET A 12 -2.56 -7.19 -7.14
CA MET A 12 -3.35 -8.10 -7.99
C MET A 12 -3.96 -7.40 -9.21
N ALA A 13 -4.40 -6.13 -9.07
CA ALA A 13 -4.94 -5.35 -10.18
C ALA A 13 -3.85 -5.01 -11.22
N LYS A 14 -2.63 -4.67 -10.76
CA LYS A 14 -1.46 -4.46 -11.62
C LYS A 14 -1.04 -5.76 -12.33
N ALA A 15 -1.07 -6.89 -11.63
CA ALA A 15 -0.77 -8.21 -12.21
C ALA A 15 -1.81 -8.63 -13.27
N ALA A 16 -3.10 -8.38 -13.01
CA ALA A 16 -4.17 -8.64 -13.97
C ALA A 16 -4.02 -7.80 -15.25
N GLY A 17 -3.68 -6.52 -15.13
CA GLY A 17 -3.42 -5.65 -16.29
C GLY A 17 -2.21 -6.08 -17.14
N ILE A 18 -1.14 -6.57 -16.52
CA ILE A 18 0.03 -7.10 -17.25
C ILE A 18 -0.33 -8.43 -17.95
N SER A 19 -1.13 -9.28 -17.29
CA SER A 19 -1.53 -10.57 -17.85
C SER A 19 -2.38 -10.43 -19.12
N SER A 20 -3.29 -9.45 -19.18
CA SER A 20 -4.15 -9.24 -20.35
C SER A 20 -3.38 -8.73 -21.57
N ALA A 21 -2.39 -7.84 -21.37
CA ALA A 21 -1.50 -7.39 -22.44
C ALA A 21 -0.67 -8.55 -23.02
N PHE A 22 -0.20 -9.46 -22.18
CA PHE A 22 0.55 -10.65 -22.62
C PHE A 22 -0.28 -11.65 -23.41
N VAL A 23 -1.56 -11.85 -23.05
CA VAL A 23 -2.48 -12.71 -23.81
C VAL A 23 -2.68 -12.15 -25.22
N ILE A 24 -2.87 -10.84 -25.37
CA ILE A 24 -3.04 -10.17 -26.66
C ILE A 24 -1.79 -10.36 -27.54
N ILE A 25 -0.59 -10.18 -26.97
CA ILE A 25 0.67 -10.38 -27.69
C ILE A 25 0.83 -11.85 -28.11
N SER A 26 0.52 -12.81 -27.22
CA SER A 26 0.63 -14.24 -27.51
C SER A 26 -0.30 -14.69 -28.65
N VAL A 27 -1.53 -14.15 -28.68
CA VAL A 27 -2.50 -14.42 -29.76
C VAL A 27 -2.01 -13.85 -31.10
N ALA A 28 -1.39 -12.66 -31.11
CA ALA A 28 -0.80 -12.09 -32.32
C ALA A 28 0.37 -12.95 -32.86
N PHE A 29 1.21 -13.50 -31.98
CA PHE A 29 2.31 -14.39 -32.39
C PHE A 29 1.85 -15.77 -32.86
N LEU A 30 0.70 -16.28 -32.38
CA LEU A 30 0.11 -17.54 -32.86
C LEU A 30 -0.42 -17.46 -34.30
N GLN A 31 -0.77 -16.27 -34.79
CA GLN A 31 -1.20 -16.04 -36.17
C GLN A 31 -0.05 -15.98 -37.17
N MET A 32 1.17 -15.70 -36.70
CA MET A 32 2.38 -15.89 -37.48
C MET A 32 2.87 -17.32 -37.22
N GLU A 33 3.45 -18.02 -38.20
CA GLU A 33 3.89 -19.44 -38.07
C GLU A 33 5.06 -19.67 -37.07
N PHE A 34 5.24 -18.78 -36.08
CA PHE A 34 6.26 -18.84 -35.04
C PHE A 34 5.71 -19.48 -33.76
N HIS A 35 5.58 -20.81 -33.77
CA HIS A 35 5.04 -21.57 -32.63
C HIS A 35 5.99 -21.65 -31.42
N ILE A 36 7.31 -21.58 -31.64
CA ILE A 36 8.32 -21.72 -30.58
C ILE A 36 8.36 -20.49 -29.65
N PRO A 37 8.40 -19.24 -30.16
CA PRO A 37 8.35 -18.04 -29.31
C PRO A 37 7.05 -17.91 -28.52
N ALA A 38 5.91 -18.32 -29.09
CA ALA A 38 4.63 -18.32 -28.41
C ALA A 38 4.60 -19.26 -27.20
N ALA A 39 5.17 -20.47 -27.33
CA ALA A 39 5.25 -21.43 -26.23
C ALA A 39 6.12 -20.91 -25.06
N VAL A 40 7.26 -20.27 -25.37
CA VAL A 40 8.13 -19.66 -24.36
C VAL A 40 7.43 -18.52 -23.62
N MET A 41 6.71 -17.66 -24.33
CA MET A 41 5.88 -16.60 -23.75
C MET A 41 4.82 -17.14 -22.78
N VAL A 42 4.12 -18.21 -23.15
CA VAL A 42 3.09 -18.83 -22.29
C VAL A 42 3.72 -19.44 -21.02
N CYS A 43 4.88 -20.10 -21.12
CA CYS A 43 5.58 -20.63 -19.95
C CYS A 43 6.05 -19.52 -18.99
N ILE A 44 6.56 -18.40 -19.52
CA ILE A 44 6.93 -17.23 -18.71
C ILE A 44 5.70 -16.64 -18.02
N LEU A 45 4.57 -16.55 -18.73
CA LEU A 45 3.31 -16.05 -18.17
C LEU A 45 2.80 -16.93 -17.04
N ILE A 46 2.79 -18.25 -17.21
CA ILE A 46 2.37 -19.20 -16.17
C ILE A 46 3.30 -19.11 -14.96
N GLY A 47 4.62 -19.04 -15.18
CA GLY A 47 5.59 -18.87 -14.09
C GLY A 47 5.39 -17.55 -13.32
N TYR A 48 5.12 -16.46 -14.05
CA TYR A 48 4.80 -15.17 -13.44
C TYR A 48 3.50 -15.23 -12.63
N LEU A 49 2.43 -15.79 -13.20
CA LEU A 49 1.12 -15.94 -12.54
C LEU A 49 1.23 -16.77 -11.26
N TYR A 50 1.95 -17.89 -11.29
CA TYR A 50 2.20 -18.73 -10.11
C TYR A 50 3.06 -18.03 -9.05
N SER A 51 4.02 -17.18 -9.45
CA SER A 51 4.77 -16.37 -8.49
C SER A 51 3.91 -15.27 -7.84
N SER A 52 2.87 -14.82 -8.55
CA SER A 52 2.00 -13.73 -8.12
C SER A 52 0.78 -14.16 -7.30
N SER A 53 0.43 -15.45 -7.28
CA SER A 53 -0.78 -15.97 -6.60
C SER A 53 -0.67 -16.08 -5.08
N ASP A 54 0.54 -16.01 -4.49
CA ASP A 54 0.75 -16.07 -3.03
C ASP A 54 0.84 -14.70 -2.35
N VAL A 55 0.69 -13.61 -3.09
CA VAL A 55 1.01 -12.27 -2.60
C VAL A 55 -0.23 -11.43 -2.35
N ALA A 56 -1.12 -11.95 -1.51
CA ALA A 56 -2.03 -11.10 -0.75
C ALA A 56 -1.20 -10.37 0.31
N PHE A 57 -0.56 -9.26 -0.09
CA PHE A 57 0.10 -8.39 0.86
C PHE A 57 -0.97 -7.73 1.71
N PHE A 58 -0.85 -7.97 3.01
CA PHE A 58 -1.68 -7.36 4.02
C PHE A 58 -0.80 -6.32 4.69
N VAL A 59 -1.17 -5.05 4.52
CA VAL A 59 -0.63 -3.96 5.31
C VAL A 59 -1.68 -3.64 6.35
N GLY A 60 -1.33 -3.89 7.61
CA GLY A 60 -2.21 -3.71 8.75
C GLY A 60 -1.58 -2.80 9.80
N ILE A 61 -2.40 -1.97 10.42
CA ILE A 61 -2.03 -1.19 11.59
C ILE A 61 -3.04 -1.52 12.68
N GLU A 62 -2.55 -2.07 13.79
CA GLU A 62 -3.35 -2.30 14.99
C GLU A 62 -2.92 -1.30 16.06
N ILE A 63 -3.89 -0.58 16.62
CA ILE A 63 -3.68 0.36 17.72
C ILE A 63 -4.31 -0.25 18.96
N ASP A 64 -3.48 -0.61 19.94
CA ASP A 64 -3.93 -1.11 21.25
C ASP A 64 -3.68 -0.04 22.32
N GLU A 65 -4.75 0.66 22.68
CA GLU A 65 -4.75 1.68 23.72
C GLU A 65 -4.45 1.12 25.11
N ASN A 66 -4.85 -0.14 25.40
CA ASN A 66 -4.63 -0.73 26.72
C ASN A 66 -3.16 -1.11 26.91
N ALA A 67 -2.54 -1.62 25.84
CA ALA A 67 -1.13 -1.95 25.84
C ALA A 67 -0.23 -0.72 25.62
N GLY A 68 -0.78 0.38 25.11
CA GLY A 68 -0.01 1.58 24.77
C GLY A 68 0.90 1.37 23.55
N THR A 69 0.47 0.55 22.58
CA THR A 69 1.30 0.13 21.45
C THR A 69 0.58 0.23 20.11
N VAL A 70 1.35 0.47 19.05
CA VAL A 70 0.93 0.29 17.66
C VAL A 70 1.68 -0.90 17.07
N THR A 71 0.94 -1.82 16.49
CA THR A 71 1.48 -2.98 15.78
C THR A 71 1.34 -2.79 14.28
N PHE A 72 2.48 -2.80 13.58
CA PHE A 72 2.57 -2.73 12.14
C PHE A 72 2.72 -4.14 11.58
N ILE A 73 1.77 -4.54 10.75
CA ILE A 73 1.72 -5.85 10.12
C ILE A 73 2.04 -5.66 8.65
N ASN A 74 3.25 -6.00 8.24
CA ASN A 74 3.70 -5.93 6.86
C ASN A 74 3.98 -7.33 6.33
N LYS A 75 3.31 -7.76 5.26
CA LYS A 75 3.76 -8.94 4.51
C LYS A 75 4.84 -8.53 3.51
N THR A 76 5.91 -9.28 3.45
CA THR A 76 6.97 -9.12 2.43
C THR A 76 6.56 -9.81 1.13
N ALA A 77 7.26 -9.50 0.03
CA ALA A 77 7.02 -10.10 -1.29
C ALA A 77 7.18 -11.61 -1.33
N LEU A 78 7.85 -12.19 -0.33
CA LEU A 78 8.06 -13.62 -0.16
C LEU A 78 7.00 -14.27 0.74
N GLY A 79 5.90 -13.57 1.07
CA GLY A 79 4.83 -14.07 1.92
C GLY A 79 5.15 -14.08 3.42
N LYS A 80 6.39 -13.75 3.82
CA LYS A 80 6.78 -13.66 5.24
C LYS A 80 6.12 -12.43 5.87
N GLN A 81 5.34 -12.65 6.92
CA GLN A 81 4.76 -11.59 7.75
C GLN A 81 5.83 -11.05 8.70
N VAL A 82 5.99 -9.72 8.70
CA VAL A 82 6.80 -8.96 9.64
C VAL A 82 5.81 -8.21 10.52
N VAL A 83 5.87 -8.49 11.82
CA VAL A 83 5.06 -7.82 12.83
C VAL A 83 6.01 -6.99 13.68
N GLU A 84 5.81 -5.68 13.68
CA GLU A 84 6.61 -4.74 14.44
C GLU A 84 5.71 -4.02 15.45
N VAL A 85 6.01 -4.17 16.74
CA VAL A 85 5.22 -3.58 17.83
C VAL A 85 6.01 -2.43 18.43
N VAL A 86 5.41 -1.24 18.49
CA VAL A 86 6.09 -0.01 18.90
C VAL A 86 5.25 0.73 19.95
N PRO A 87 5.82 1.14 21.10
CA PRO A 87 5.08 1.86 22.13
C PRO A 87 4.78 3.31 21.71
N PHE A 88 3.64 3.85 22.16
CA PHE A 88 3.20 5.21 21.83
C PHE A 88 4.24 6.29 22.14
N ASP A 89 4.98 6.13 23.25
CA ASP A 89 6.00 7.09 23.69
C ASP A 89 7.15 7.26 22.69
N SER A 90 7.43 6.21 21.90
CA SER A 90 8.48 6.21 20.87
C SER A 90 7.96 6.59 19.48
N LEU A 91 6.65 6.87 19.36
CA LEU A 91 6.00 7.17 18.10
C LEU A 91 5.70 8.65 17.96
N ASN A 92 5.90 9.13 16.74
CA ASN A 92 5.43 10.42 16.30
C ASN A 92 4.68 10.25 14.99
N PHE A 93 3.64 11.05 14.77
CA PHE A 93 2.95 11.05 13.47
C PHE A 93 2.75 12.45 12.92
N THR A 94 2.70 12.53 11.59
CA THR A 94 2.38 13.74 10.84
C THR A 94 1.18 13.46 9.97
N TYR A 95 0.07 14.15 10.22
CA TYR A 95 -1.12 14.12 9.39
C TYR A 95 -1.27 15.46 8.66
N ARG A 96 -1.33 15.40 7.33
CA ARG A 96 -1.48 16.56 6.44
C ARG A 96 -2.40 16.24 5.28
N ARG A 97 -3.12 17.25 4.80
CA ARG A 97 -3.87 17.18 3.55
C ARG A 97 -3.03 17.80 2.44
N VAL A 98 -2.82 17.05 1.36
CA VAL A 98 -2.03 17.46 0.20
C VAL A 98 -2.99 17.60 -0.97
N THR A 99 -2.89 18.72 -1.69
CA THR A 99 -3.59 18.90 -2.97
C THR A 99 -2.69 18.37 -4.07
N ASP A 100 -3.12 17.34 -4.79
CA ASP A 100 -2.36 16.84 -5.95
C ASP A 100 -2.69 17.69 -7.18
N TYR A 101 -1.68 18.40 -7.68
CA TYR A 101 -1.76 19.24 -8.87
C TYR A 101 -1.34 18.50 -10.15
N THR A 102 -0.93 17.22 -10.09
CA THR A 102 -0.56 16.45 -11.29
C THR A 102 -1.74 16.27 -12.25
N ALA A 103 -2.97 16.50 -11.78
CA ALA A 103 -4.19 16.49 -12.58
C ALA A 103 -4.53 17.83 -13.28
N ILE A 104 -3.62 18.82 -13.34
CA ILE A 104 -3.86 20.07 -14.10
C ILE A 104 -4.10 19.78 -15.60
N CYS A 105 -3.58 18.68 -16.14
CA CYS A 105 -3.90 18.25 -17.52
C CYS A 105 -5.25 17.51 -17.65
N MET A 106 -5.91 17.13 -16.55
CA MET A 106 -7.14 16.30 -16.54
C MET A 106 -8.33 16.88 -15.74
N GLN A 107 -8.29 18.16 -15.32
CA GLN A 107 -9.39 18.85 -14.59
C GLN A 107 -9.82 18.21 -13.24
N HIS A 108 -9.03 17.33 -12.63
CA HIS A 108 -9.42 16.67 -11.39
C HIS A 108 -8.53 17.07 -10.21
N ILE A 109 -8.86 18.14 -9.49
CA ILE A 109 -8.16 18.48 -8.25
C ILE A 109 -8.61 17.48 -7.18
N SER A 110 -7.73 16.57 -6.76
CA SER A 110 -7.95 15.69 -5.60
C SER A 110 -7.21 16.21 -4.38
N GLU A 111 -7.92 16.20 -3.24
CA GLU A 111 -7.30 16.38 -1.92
C GLU A 111 -7.05 14.99 -1.32
N GLU A 112 -5.82 14.77 -0.88
CA GLU A 112 -5.37 13.49 -0.32
C GLU A 112 -4.89 13.68 1.11
N ASP A 113 -5.43 12.88 2.01
CA ASP A 113 -5.03 12.83 3.41
C ASP A 113 -3.81 11.91 3.54
N VAL A 114 -2.65 12.46 3.88
CA VAL A 114 -1.39 11.73 4.03
C VAL A 114 -1.03 11.61 5.51
N LEU A 115 -0.75 10.39 5.96
CA LEU A 115 -0.29 10.10 7.32
C LEU A 115 1.09 9.45 7.28
N ILE A 116 2.06 10.10 7.92
CA ILE A 116 3.41 9.56 8.09
C ILE A 116 3.59 9.21 9.56
N ILE A 117 3.99 7.96 9.84
CA ILE A 117 4.24 7.46 11.19
C ILE A 117 5.72 7.14 11.32
N ASN A 118 6.37 7.76 12.30
CA ASN A 118 7.80 7.65 12.56
C ASN A 118 8.04 7.12 13.97
N SER A 119 9.08 6.32 14.12
CA SER A 119 9.78 6.07 15.38
C SER A 119 10.95 7.04 15.53
N GLU A 120 11.69 6.96 16.63
CA GLU A 120 12.94 7.72 16.81
C GLU A 120 13.97 7.44 15.71
N ASP A 121 14.03 6.20 15.21
CA ASP A 121 15.12 5.75 14.31
C ASP A 121 14.71 5.65 12.84
N LYS A 122 13.41 5.53 12.54
CA LYS A 122 12.93 5.28 11.17
C LYS A 122 11.46 5.65 10.95
N THR A 123 11.11 5.88 9.68
CA THR A 123 9.72 5.89 9.22
C THR A 123 9.16 4.47 9.18
N LEU A 124 8.06 4.26 9.88
CA LEU A 124 7.39 2.96 10.01
C LEU A 124 6.31 2.77 8.95
N ALA A 125 5.56 3.83 8.66
CA ALA A 125 4.50 3.80 7.66
C ALA A 125 4.32 5.17 7.01
N CYS A 126 4.01 5.15 5.71
CA CYS A 126 3.52 6.30 4.96
C CYS A 126 2.20 5.87 4.31
N LEU A 127 1.08 6.38 4.80
CA LEU A 127 -0.24 6.05 4.31
C LEU A 127 -0.70 7.16 3.37
N THR A 128 -0.77 6.81 2.09
CA THR A 128 -1.22 7.69 1.02
C THR A 128 -2.45 7.04 0.37
N PRO A 129 -3.56 7.77 0.18
CA PRO A 129 -4.73 7.28 -0.53
C PRO A 129 -4.37 6.78 -1.94
N GLY A 130 -4.99 5.69 -2.38
CA GLY A 130 -4.72 5.10 -3.70
C GLY A 130 -3.46 4.22 -3.78
N GLU A 131 -2.46 4.46 -2.93
CA GLU A 131 -1.36 3.53 -2.70
C GLU A 131 -1.81 2.39 -1.79
N ASP A 132 -1.55 1.15 -2.22
CA ASP A 132 -1.79 -0.08 -1.45
C ASP A 132 -3.21 -0.30 -0.89
N GLY A 133 -4.20 0.44 -1.40
CA GLY A 133 -5.61 0.30 -1.03
C GLY A 133 -6.07 1.21 0.11
N TRP A 134 -5.23 2.14 0.58
CA TRP A 134 -5.61 3.13 1.59
C TRP A 134 -6.61 4.14 1.03
N THR A 135 -7.58 4.53 1.87
CA THR A 135 -8.58 5.56 1.55
C THR A 135 -8.43 6.76 2.48
N ASN A 136 -8.86 7.95 2.05
CA ASN A 136 -8.89 9.14 2.90
C ASN A 136 -9.57 8.88 4.26
N GLU A 137 -10.70 8.17 4.23
CA GLU A 137 -11.46 7.81 5.44
C GLU A 137 -10.65 6.95 6.42
N LEU A 138 -9.92 5.95 5.91
CA LEU A 138 -9.07 5.09 6.74
C LEU A 138 -7.90 5.89 7.32
N VAL A 139 -7.22 6.69 6.48
CA VAL A 139 -6.06 7.48 6.91
C VAL A 139 -6.48 8.49 7.98
N ALA A 140 -7.58 9.22 7.78
CA ALA A 140 -8.12 10.15 8.76
C ALA A 140 -8.55 9.44 10.06
N SER A 141 -9.15 8.25 9.96
CA SER A 141 -9.54 7.46 11.13
C SER A 141 -8.35 7.02 11.97
N ILE A 142 -7.27 6.55 11.33
CA ILE A 142 -6.03 6.17 12.02
C ILE A 142 -5.39 7.40 12.69
N ALA A 143 -5.32 8.53 11.99
CA ALA A 143 -4.77 9.76 12.55
C ALA A 143 -5.57 10.25 13.77
N SER A 144 -6.90 10.17 13.72
CA SER A 144 -7.77 10.49 14.85
C SER A 144 -7.55 9.54 16.01
N GLU A 145 -7.40 8.24 15.77
CA GLU A 145 -7.19 7.25 16.82
C GLU A 145 -5.84 7.44 17.51
N MET A 146 -4.77 7.68 16.74
CA MET A 146 -3.44 7.99 17.29
C MET A 146 -3.46 9.27 18.15
N MET A 147 -4.25 10.26 17.75
CA MET A 147 -4.44 11.49 18.53
C MET A 147 -5.18 11.21 19.85
N ASN A 148 -6.23 10.38 19.82
CA ASN A 148 -6.98 9.97 21.00
C ASN A 148 -6.11 9.14 21.96
N CYS A 149 -5.19 8.34 21.43
CA CYS A 149 -4.20 7.58 22.20
C CYS A 149 -3.00 8.41 22.68
N HIS A 150 -3.05 9.75 22.56
CA HIS A 150 -1.99 10.67 22.97
C HIS A 150 -0.63 10.46 22.29
N VAL A 151 -0.60 9.84 21.11
CA VAL A 151 0.63 9.76 20.32
C VAL A 151 1.03 11.17 19.87
N LYS A 152 2.32 11.48 19.90
CA LYS A 152 2.80 12.83 19.61
C LYS A 152 2.62 13.19 18.14
N ARG A 153 1.82 14.23 17.86
CA ARG A 153 1.67 14.80 16.53
C ARG A 153 2.79 15.82 16.26
N ILE A 154 3.48 15.66 15.13
CA ILE A 154 4.42 16.65 14.60
C ILE A 154 3.67 17.49 13.56
N ALA A 155 3.75 18.82 13.67
CA ALA A 155 3.22 19.71 12.65
C ALA A 155 4.02 19.52 11.36
N GLY A 156 3.35 19.09 10.29
CA GLY A 156 3.98 19.05 8.97
C GLY A 156 4.32 20.47 8.55
N VAL A 157 5.54 20.70 8.07
CA VAL A 157 5.91 21.98 7.46
C VAL A 157 5.05 22.13 6.20
N SER A 158 4.10 23.07 6.20
CA SER A 158 3.37 23.45 5.00
C SER A 158 4.38 24.13 4.08
N THR A 159 4.68 23.51 2.96
CA THR A 159 5.29 24.21 1.82
C THR A 159 4.19 25.05 1.19
N GLU A 160 4.03 26.28 1.69
CA GLU A 160 3.28 27.35 1.02
C GLU A 160 3.95 27.73 -0.31
#